data_AF-A0A100HIY8-F1
#
_entry.id   AF-A0A100HIY8-F1
#
_cell.length_a   1.000
_cell.length_b   1.000
_cell.length_c   1.000
_cell.angle_alpha   90.00
_cell.angle_beta   90.00
_cell.angle_gamma   90.00
#
_symmetry.space_group_name_H-M   'P 1'
#
loop_
_entity.id
_entity.type
_entity.pdbx_description
1 polymer ?
#
loop_
_entity_poly.entity_id
_entity_poly.type
_entity_poly.pdbx_seq_one_letter_code
_entity_poly.pdbx_strand_id
1 'polypeptide(L)'
;MTLTLPTWWPRVLGLLLTLWVTLPGVVRPTEPGFLGNVNLIFHEAGHVLLMWAGEVVMLLGGSLFQLLVPAACVGVFLARGERFAAGLVTLWLAHSLAGVSAYVADAPLRNLPLITGDPDTHDWWQLLTIWNALGWAPGLGRFLHALALGAVVVGIFVALWDDLREKE
;
A
#
# COMPACT_ATOMS: atom_id res chain seq x y z
N MET A 1 18.36 1.26 -40.77
CA MET A 1 19.05 1.82 -39.59
C MET A 1 17.98 2.26 -38.60
N THR A 2 17.59 1.38 -37.68
CA THR A 2 16.62 1.69 -36.62
C THR A 2 17.36 2.42 -35.51
N LEU A 3 17.11 3.72 -35.36
CA LEU A 3 17.59 4.49 -34.22
C LEU A 3 16.84 4.01 -32.96
N THR A 4 17.49 3.18 -32.15
CA THR A 4 16.99 2.84 -30.81
C THR A 4 17.24 4.03 -29.90
N LEU A 5 16.17 4.72 -29.49
CA LEU A 5 16.28 5.81 -28.52
C LEU A 5 16.81 5.29 -27.17
N PRO A 6 17.54 6.11 -26.39
CA PRO A 6 18.01 5.72 -25.08
C PRO A 6 16.84 5.43 -24.14
N THR A 7 16.86 4.27 -23.47
CA THR A 7 15.79 3.78 -22.59
C THR A 7 15.91 4.27 -21.14
N TRP A 8 16.99 4.98 -20.79
CA TRP A 8 17.28 5.41 -19.41
C TRP A 8 16.40 6.59 -18.96
N TRP A 9 16.17 7.59 -19.82
CA TRP A 9 15.45 8.80 -19.42
C TRP A 9 13.95 8.56 -19.14
N PRO A 10 13.21 7.71 -19.90
CA PRO A 10 11.82 7.41 -19.58
C PRO A 10 11.70 6.64 -18.25
N ARG A 11 12.66 5.77 -17.94
CA ARG A 11 12.70 5.02 -16.67
C ARG A 11 12.92 5.95 -15.48
N VAL A 12 13.87 6.88 -15.59
CA VAL A 12 14.10 7.90 -14.56
C VAL A 12 12.86 8.77 -14.35
N LEU A 13 12.27 9.28 -15.42
CA LEU A 13 11.04 10.08 -15.33
C LEU A 13 9.88 9.28 -14.73
N GLY A 14 9.70 8.02 -15.13
CA GLY A 14 8.67 7.14 -14.59
C GLY A 14 8.84 6.88 -13.10
N LEU A 15 10.07 6.66 -12.65
CA LEU A 15 10.38 6.51 -11.22
C LEU A 15 10.11 7.80 -10.44
N LEU A 16 10.58 8.95 -10.93
CA LEU A 16 10.35 10.24 -10.28
C LEU A 16 8.86 10.58 -10.18
N LEU A 17 8.10 10.34 -11.24
CA LEU A 17 6.65 10.52 -11.23
C LEU A 17 5.98 9.60 -10.19
N THR A 18 6.38 8.33 -10.16
CA THR A 18 5.82 7.36 -9.21
C THR A 18 6.13 7.74 -7.77
N LEU A 19 7.36 8.20 -7.49
CA LEU A 19 7.76 8.71 -6.17
C LEU A 19 6.97 9.96 -5.79
N TRP A 20 6.77 10.90 -6.73
CA TRP A 20 5.98 12.10 -6.49
C TRP A 20 4.52 11.78 -6.12
N VAL A 21 3.94 10.75 -6.74
CA VAL A 21 2.57 10.28 -6.42
C VAL A 21 2.50 9.51 -5.10
N THR A 22 3.50 8.67 -4.80
CA THR A 22 3.43 7.71 -3.68
C THR A 22 3.99 8.25 -2.37
N LEU A 23 5.13 8.97 -2.39
CA LEU A 23 5.82 9.38 -1.18
C LEU A 23 5.03 10.30 -0.26
N PRO A 24 4.25 11.30 -0.74
CA PRO A 24 3.47 12.15 0.16
C PRO A 24 2.53 11.35 1.07
N GLY A 25 1.82 10.37 0.51
CA GLY A 25 0.94 9.47 1.27
C GLY A 25 1.67 8.42 2.09
N VAL A 26 2.92 8.09 1.77
CA VAL A 26 3.77 7.28 2.67
C VAL A 26 4.20 8.08 3.89
N VAL A 27 4.61 9.35 3.72
CA VAL A 27 5.10 10.19 4.83
C VAL A 27 3.96 10.74 5.68
N ARG A 28 2.83 11.06 5.07
CA ARG A 28 1.64 11.62 5.74
C ARG A 28 0.40 10.79 5.41
N PRO A 29 0.32 9.54 5.90
CA PRO A 29 -0.73 8.60 5.50
C PRO A 29 -2.14 8.95 6.00
N THR A 30 -2.27 9.92 6.90
CA THR A 30 -3.57 10.45 7.36
C THR A 30 -4.10 11.57 6.47
N GLU A 31 -3.28 12.14 5.58
CA GLU A 31 -3.72 13.19 4.66
C GLU A 31 -4.53 12.58 3.50
N PRO A 32 -5.63 13.22 3.07
CA PRO A 32 -6.35 12.81 1.88
C PRO A 32 -5.47 12.85 0.64
N GLY A 33 -5.65 11.89 -0.26
CA GLY A 33 -4.90 11.84 -1.51
C GLY A 33 -5.55 10.94 -2.55
N PHE A 34 -5.27 11.22 -3.82
CA PHE A 34 -5.83 10.47 -4.95
C PHE A 34 -5.55 8.96 -4.83
N LEU A 35 -4.30 8.58 -4.57
CA LEU A 35 -3.92 7.17 -4.44
C LEU A 35 -4.52 6.52 -3.17
N GLY A 36 -4.75 7.31 -2.12
CA GLY A 36 -5.52 6.88 -0.94
C GLY A 36 -6.95 6.48 -1.30
N ASN A 37 -7.64 7.25 -2.14
CA ASN A 37 -8.98 6.92 -2.61
C ASN A 37 -8.99 5.65 -3.49
N VAL A 38 -7.96 5.44 -4.31
CA VAL A 38 -7.81 4.20 -5.08
C VAL A 38 -7.64 3.00 -4.14
N ASN A 39 -6.82 3.13 -3.11
CA ASN A 39 -6.65 2.09 -2.09
C ASN A 39 -7.95 1.77 -1.36
N LEU A 40 -8.74 2.80 -1.05
CA LEU A 40 -10.05 2.64 -0.41
C LEU A 40 -11.01 1.79 -1.27
N ILE A 41 -11.00 1.92 -2.60
CA ILE A 41 -11.83 1.07 -3.48
C ILE A 41 -11.50 -0.42 -3.26
N PHE A 42 -10.22 -0.76 -3.19
CA PHE A 42 -9.80 -2.15 -2.94
C PHE A 42 -10.09 -2.60 -1.51
N HIS A 43 -10.08 -1.67 -0.55
CA HIS A 43 -10.51 -1.91 0.81
C HIS A 43 -11.98 -2.32 0.86
N GLU A 44 -12.88 -1.49 0.34
CA GLU A 44 -14.31 -1.79 0.34
C GLU A 44 -14.65 -3.05 -0.47
N ALA A 45 -13.93 -3.27 -1.58
CA ALA A 45 -14.06 -4.50 -2.36
C ALA A 45 -13.68 -5.74 -1.52
N GLY A 46 -12.70 -5.63 -0.63
CA GLY A 46 -12.32 -6.71 0.29
C GLY A 46 -13.46 -7.12 1.22
N HIS A 47 -14.19 -6.15 1.79
CA HIS A 47 -15.38 -6.42 2.59
C HIS A 47 -16.45 -7.13 1.77
N VAL A 48 -16.77 -6.62 0.57
CA VAL A 48 -17.78 -7.21 -0.32
C VAL A 48 -17.41 -8.65 -0.71
N LEU A 49 -16.15 -8.91 -1.04
CA LEU A 49 -15.69 -10.22 -1.46
C LEU A 49 -15.67 -11.24 -0.32
N LEU A 50 -15.51 -10.79 0.93
CA LEU A 50 -15.44 -11.65 2.10
C LEU A 50 -16.66 -11.56 3.02
N MET A 51 -17.73 -10.85 2.62
CA MET A 51 -18.93 -10.66 3.46
C MET A 51 -19.60 -11.98 3.86
N TRP A 52 -19.45 -13.03 3.06
CA TRP A 52 -20.01 -14.36 3.32
C TRP A 52 -19.18 -15.19 4.31
N ALA A 53 -17.94 -14.77 4.63
CA ALA A 53 -16.99 -15.54 5.41
C ALA A 53 -17.04 -15.25 6.93
N GLY A 54 -18.04 -14.47 7.38
CA GLY A 54 -18.23 -14.06 8.76
C GLY A 54 -17.54 -12.73 9.10
N GLU A 55 -17.97 -12.12 10.20
CA GLU A 55 -17.63 -10.74 10.58
C GLU A 55 -16.11 -10.48 10.67
N VAL A 56 -15.39 -11.28 11.47
CA VAL A 56 -13.93 -11.10 11.65
C VAL A 56 -13.17 -11.17 10.32
N VAL A 57 -13.55 -12.11 9.45
CA VAL A 57 -12.89 -12.29 8.15
C VAL A 57 -13.25 -11.15 7.19
N MET A 58 -14.50 -10.71 7.19
CA MET A 58 -14.95 -9.56 6.42
C MET A 58 -14.20 -8.28 6.83
N LEU A 59 -14.10 -7.98 8.13
CA LEU A 59 -13.40 -6.81 8.66
C LEU A 59 -11.91 -6.83 8.28
N LEU A 60 -11.25 -7.99 8.39
CA LEU A 60 -9.88 -8.17 7.92
C LEU A 60 -9.74 -7.99 6.40
N GLY A 61 -10.80 -8.32 5.65
CA GLY A 61 -10.85 -8.27 4.21
C GLY A 61 -10.47 -6.92 3.63
N GLY A 62 -10.88 -5.82 4.25
CA GLY A 62 -10.59 -4.49 3.73
C GLY A 62 -9.10 -4.21 3.66
N SER A 63 -8.42 -4.27 4.80
CA SER A 63 -6.96 -4.07 4.84
C SER A 63 -6.21 -5.15 4.06
N LEU A 64 -6.71 -6.39 4.03
CA LEU A 64 -6.10 -7.48 3.25
C LEU A 64 -6.08 -7.16 1.75
N PHE A 65 -7.22 -6.81 1.16
CA PHE A 65 -7.30 -6.56 -0.29
C PHE A 65 -6.59 -5.27 -0.70
N GLN A 66 -6.61 -4.25 0.15
CA GLN A 66 -5.81 -3.03 -0.03
C GLN A 66 -4.31 -3.33 -0.21
N LEU A 67 -3.78 -4.36 0.45
CA LEU A 67 -2.39 -4.80 0.33
C LEU A 67 -2.19 -5.87 -0.75
N LEU A 68 -3.12 -6.82 -0.87
CA LEU A 68 -3.00 -7.97 -1.76
C LEU A 68 -2.98 -7.56 -3.23
N VAL A 69 -3.78 -6.56 -3.61
CA VAL A 69 -3.87 -6.11 -5.01
C VAL A 69 -2.52 -5.59 -5.53
N PRO A 70 -1.89 -4.57 -4.92
CA PRO A 70 -0.57 -4.14 -5.38
C PRO A 70 0.49 -5.24 -5.23
N ALA A 71 0.43 -6.07 -4.17
CA ALA A 71 1.37 -7.19 -4.02
C ALA A 71 1.25 -8.23 -5.14
N ALA A 72 0.03 -8.55 -5.58
CA ALA A 72 -0.21 -9.45 -6.71
C ALA A 72 0.34 -8.86 -8.01
N CYS A 73 0.14 -7.55 -8.24
CA CYS A 73 0.73 -6.86 -9.38
C CYS A 73 2.27 -6.93 -9.35
N VAL A 74 2.91 -6.71 -8.19
CA VAL A 74 4.37 -6.90 -8.03
C VAL A 74 4.77 -8.32 -8.44
N GLY A 75 4.08 -9.35 -7.92
CA GLY A 75 4.36 -10.74 -8.24
C GLY A 75 4.25 -11.05 -9.75
N VAL A 76 3.22 -10.54 -10.41
CA VAL A 76 3.02 -10.70 -11.86
C VAL A 76 4.15 -10.06 -12.67
N PHE A 77 4.55 -8.83 -12.33
CA PHE A 77 5.66 -8.16 -13.03
C PHE A 77 7.00 -8.86 -12.81
N LEU A 78 7.27 -9.33 -11.59
CA LEU A 78 8.47 -10.12 -11.31
C LEU A 78 8.48 -11.44 -12.08
N ALA A 79 7.35 -12.14 -12.16
CA ALA A 79 7.23 -13.39 -12.90
C ALA A 79 7.47 -13.22 -14.41
N ARG A 80 7.24 -12.01 -14.95
CA ARG A 80 7.53 -11.64 -16.35
C ARG A 80 8.95 -11.10 -16.56
N GLY A 81 9.75 -10.96 -15.50
CA GLY A 81 11.07 -10.34 -15.55
C GLY A 81 11.03 -8.81 -15.71
N GLU A 82 9.88 -8.19 -15.56
CA GLU A 82 9.66 -6.74 -15.72
C GLU A 82 10.00 -5.99 -14.42
N ARG A 83 11.28 -6.01 -14.02
CA ARG A 83 11.74 -5.46 -12.73
C ARG A 83 11.43 -3.98 -12.54
N PHE A 84 11.58 -3.18 -13.59
CA PHE A 84 11.25 -1.75 -13.52
C PHE A 84 9.79 -1.55 -13.08
N ALA A 85 8.84 -2.20 -13.76
CA ALA A 85 7.42 -2.13 -13.41
C ALA A 85 7.14 -2.70 -12.01
N ALA A 86 7.77 -3.82 -11.64
CA ALA A 86 7.65 -4.39 -10.31
C ALA A 86 8.10 -3.40 -9.22
N GLY A 87 9.20 -2.68 -9.44
CA GLY A 87 9.68 -1.65 -8.52
C GLY A 87 8.71 -0.49 -8.38
N LEU A 88 8.15 0.02 -9.49
CA LEU A 88 7.14 1.09 -9.45
C LEU A 88 5.89 0.66 -8.68
N VAL A 89 5.38 -0.54 -8.93
CA VAL A 89 4.19 -1.07 -8.23
C VAL A 89 4.48 -1.39 -6.77
N THR A 90 5.73 -1.71 -6.41
CA THR A 90 6.13 -1.85 -5.00
C THR A 90 6.01 -0.51 -4.26
N LEU A 91 6.18 0.64 -4.92
CA LEU A 91 5.91 1.95 -4.33
C LEU A 91 4.42 2.18 -4.07
N TRP A 92 3.54 1.62 -4.91
CA TRP A 92 2.11 1.59 -4.62
C TRP A 92 1.80 0.71 -3.41
N LEU A 93 2.39 -0.49 -3.32
CA LEU A 93 2.29 -1.34 -2.12
C LEU A 93 2.76 -0.61 -0.85
N ALA A 94 3.85 0.17 -0.95
CA ALA A 94 4.36 0.99 0.15
C ALA A 94 3.32 2.03 0.61
N HIS A 95 2.69 2.74 -0.32
CA HIS A 95 1.60 3.66 -0.02
C HIS A 95 0.40 2.94 0.60
N SER A 96 0.04 1.75 0.12
CA SER A 96 -1.05 0.95 0.73
C SER A 96 -0.73 0.54 2.17
N LEU A 97 0.50 0.07 2.43
CA LEU A 97 0.98 -0.26 3.78
C LEU A 97 0.92 0.94 4.73
N ALA A 98 1.35 2.12 4.25
CA ALA A 98 1.30 3.34 5.04
C ALA A 98 -0.14 3.74 5.40
N GLY A 99 -1.07 3.59 4.45
CA GLY A 99 -2.50 3.80 4.69
C GLY A 99 -3.08 2.84 5.73
N VAL A 100 -2.83 1.53 5.60
CA VAL A 100 -3.26 0.53 6.61
C VAL A 100 -2.61 0.81 7.97
N SER A 101 -1.35 1.22 7.99
CA SER A 101 -0.65 1.64 9.21
C SER A 101 -1.39 2.76 9.94
N ALA A 102 -1.76 3.83 9.23
CA ALA A 102 -2.51 4.94 9.82
C ALA A 102 -3.89 4.48 10.32
N TYR A 103 -4.59 3.66 9.53
CA TYR A 103 -5.90 3.13 9.89
C TYR A 103 -5.85 2.26 11.15
N VAL A 104 -4.87 1.37 11.27
CA VAL A 104 -4.64 0.57 12.49
C VAL A 104 -4.34 1.47 13.69
N ALA A 105 -3.44 2.45 13.52
CA ALA A 105 -3.02 3.33 14.60
C ALA A 105 -4.18 4.21 15.11
N ASP A 106 -5.12 4.56 14.24
CA ASP A 106 -6.28 5.38 14.56
C ASP A 106 -7.36 4.62 15.33
N ALA A 107 -7.38 3.29 15.30
CA ALA A 107 -8.45 2.47 15.90
C ALA A 107 -8.90 2.86 17.33
N PRO A 108 -8.03 3.25 18.28
CA PRO A 108 -8.47 3.69 19.61
C PRO A 108 -9.20 5.03 19.62
N LEU A 109 -8.88 5.91 18.67
CA LEU A 109 -9.38 7.29 18.59
C LEU A 109 -10.52 7.46 17.59
N ARG A 110 -10.50 6.68 16.50
CA ARG A 110 -11.49 6.69 15.40
C ARG A 110 -11.70 8.09 14.82
N ASN A 111 -10.60 8.81 14.58
CA ASN A 111 -10.63 10.17 14.04
C ASN A 111 -10.66 10.19 12.50
N LEU A 112 -10.25 9.11 11.84
CA LEU A 112 -10.26 9.04 10.39
C LEU A 112 -11.71 9.03 9.87
N PRO A 113 -12.04 9.85 8.85
CA PRO A 113 -13.37 9.85 8.27
C PRO A 113 -13.62 8.55 7.52
N LEU A 114 -14.68 7.84 7.90
CA LEU A 114 -15.09 6.58 7.26
C LEU A 114 -16.13 6.84 6.17
N ILE A 115 -16.18 5.96 5.16
CA ILE A 115 -17.15 6.07 4.06
C ILE A 115 -18.60 5.90 4.54
N THR A 116 -18.79 5.16 5.62
CA THR A 116 -20.06 4.92 6.30
C THR A 116 -20.55 6.15 7.07
N GLY A 117 -19.65 7.07 7.44
CA GLY A 117 -19.94 8.21 8.31
C GLY A 117 -20.10 7.87 9.80
N ASP A 118 -19.97 6.60 10.18
CA ASP A 118 -20.14 6.14 11.57
C ASP A 118 -18.82 5.61 12.14
N PRO A 119 -18.20 6.29 13.12
CA PRO A 119 -16.96 5.84 13.76
C PRO A 119 -16.99 4.39 14.25
N ASP A 120 -18.14 3.88 14.70
CA ASP A 120 -18.21 2.52 15.27
C ASP A 120 -18.10 1.42 14.20
N THR A 121 -18.15 1.79 12.91
CA THR A 121 -17.84 0.88 11.79
C THR A 121 -16.34 0.72 11.50
N HIS A 122 -15.46 1.34 12.29
CA HIS A 122 -14.01 1.25 12.09
C HIS A 122 -13.50 -0.19 12.29
N ASP A 123 -12.96 -0.83 11.26
CA ASP A 123 -12.65 -2.27 11.28
C ASP A 123 -11.64 -2.65 12.35
N TRP A 124 -10.51 -1.94 12.39
CA TRP A 124 -9.45 -2.24 13.36
C TRP A 124 -9.86 -1.94 14.79
N TRP A 125 -10.79 -1.01 15.02
CA TRP A 125 -11.36 -0.83 16.34
C TRP A 125 -12.20 -2.05 16.74
N GLN A 126 -13.09 -2.52 15.87
CA GLN A 126 -13.92 -3.70 16.11
C GLN A 126 -13.04 -4.94 16.33
N LEU A 127 -12.10 -5.22 15.42
CA LEU A 127 -11.16 -6.35 15.50
C LEU A 127 -10.35 -6.35 16.80
N LEU A 128 -9.70 -5.22 17.12
CA LEU A 128 -8.88 -5.14 18.32
C LEU A 128 -9.72 -5.14 19.61
N THR A 129 -10.97 -4.70 19.56
CA THR A 129 -11.91 -4.81 20.68
C THR A 129 -12.32 -6.27 20.90
N ILE A 130 -12.70 -6.99 19.83
CA ILE A 130 -13.01 -8.43 19.88
C ILE A 130 -11.84 -9.22 20.48
N TRP A 131 -10.60 -8.85 20.16
CA TRP A 131 -9.41 -9.53 20.66
C TRP A 131 -8.90 -9.00 22.01
N ASN A 132 -9.57 -8.03 22.63
CA ASN A 132 -9.11 -7.35 23.84
C ASN A 132 -7.65 -6.84 23.71
N ALA A 133 -7.32 -6.29 22.54
CA ALA A 133 -5.97 -5.92 22.12
C ALA A 133 -5.87 -4.46 21.64
N LEU A 134 -6.83 -3.59 21.95
CA LEU A 134 -6.86 -2.20 21.47
C LEU A 134 -5.60 -1.40 21.82
N GLY A 135 -4.95 -1.70 22.97
CA GLY A 135 -3.68 -1.09 23.36
C GLY A 135 -2.50 -1.39 22.42
N TRP A 136 -2.61 -2.39 21.54
CA TRP A 136 -1.57 -2.74 20.56
C TRP A 136 -1.62 -1.89 19.29
N ALA A 137 -2.72 -1.17 19.02
CA ALA A 137 -2.91 -0.39 17.80
C ALA A 137 -1.73 0.53 17.45
N PRO A 138 -1.20 1.37 18.37
CA PRO A 138 -0.06 2.24 18.04
C PRO A 138 1.21 1.46 17.68
N GLY A 139 1.44 0.32 18.33
CA GLY A 139 2.60 -0.54 18.05
C GLY A 139 2.50 -1.21 16.69
N LEU A 140 1.33 -1.78 16.37
CA LEU A 140 1.06 -2.42 15.09
C LEU A 140 1.12 -1.40 13.94
N GLY A 141 0.55 -0.21 14.12
CA GLY A 141 0.65 0.89 13.17
C GLY A 141 2.11 1.24 12.87
N ARG A 142 2.94 1.47 13.89
CA ARG A 142 4.39 1.75 13.68
C ARG A 142 5.11 0.63 12.95
N PHE A 143 4.79 -0.63 13.25
CA PHE A 143 5.38 -1.78 12.56
C PHE A 143 5.02 -1.78 11.07
N LEU A 144 3.73 -1.61 10.74
CA LEU A 144 3.27 -1.52 9.35
C LEU A 144 3.88 -0.32 8.61
N HIS A 145 4.06 0.81 9.28
CA HIS A 145 4.74 1.97 8.71
C HIS A 145 6.22 1.67 8.41
N ALA A 146 6.92 0.96 9.29
CA ALA A 146 8.29 0.54 9.04
C ALA A 146 8.38 -0.40 7.83
N LEU A 147 7.40 -1.30 7.64
CA LEU A 147 7.29 -2.11 6.43
C LEU A 147 7.03 -1.26 5.19
N ALA A 148 6.20 -0.21 5.28
CA ALA A 148 5.98 0.74 4.18
C ALA A 148 7.29 1.42 3.76
N LEU A 149 8.08 1.91 4.73
CA LEU A 149 9.40 2.51 4.45
C LEU A 149 10.37 1.49 3.83
N GLY A 150 10.38 0.25 4.32
CA GLY A 150 11.14 -0.84 3.71
C GLY A 150 10.71 -1.11 2.27
N ALA A 151 9.40 -1.12 1.99
CA ALA A 151 8.87 -1.30 0.64
C ALA A 151 9.24 -0.15 -0.30
N VAL A 152 9.35 1.10 0.19
CA VAL A 152 9.90 2.21 -0.62
C VAL A 152 11.32 1.92 -1.06
N VAL A 153 12.19 1.52 -0.12
CA VAL A 153 13.60 1.20 -0.42
C VAL A 153 13.69 0.04 -1.41
N VAL A 154 12.93 -1.03 -1.18
CA VAL A 154 12.89 -2.20 -2.07
C VAL A 154 12.37 -1.81 -3.45
N GLY A 155 11.30 -1.00 -3.55
CA GLY A 155 10.73 -0.57 -4.81
C GLY A 155 11.71 0.23 -5.67
N ILE A 156 12.42 1.19 -5.06
CA ILE A 156 13.48 1.96 -5.74
C ILE A 156 14.60 1.03 -6.22
N PHE A 157 15.07 0.15 -5.34
CA PHE A 157 16.15 -0.77 -5.66
C PHE A 157 15.79 -1.73 -6.81
N VAL A 158 14.61 -2.33 -6.75
CA VAL A 158 14.09 -3.22 -7.81
C VAL A 158 13.91 -2.47 -9.12
N ALA A 159 13.44 -1.21 -9.07
CA ALA A 159 13.28 -0.39 -10.26
C ALA A 159 14.62 -0.09 -10.96
N LEU A 160 15.69 0.12 -10.19
CA LEU A 160 17.02 0.48 -10.69
C LEU A 160 17.93 -0.73 -10.94
N TRP A 161 17.50 -1.94 -10.60
CA TRP A 161 18.36 -3.13 -10.59
C TRP A 161 19.08 -3.40 -11.91
N ASP A 162 18.35 -3.37 -13.03
CA ASP A 162 18.94 -3.65 -14.35
C ASP A 162 19.90 -2.52 -14.77
N ASP A 163 19.58 -1.27 -14.44
CA ASP A 163 20.40 -0.08 -14.76
C ASP A 163 21.71 -0.04 -13.94
N LEU A 164 21.74 -0.69 -12.77
CA LEU A 164 22.93 -0.87 -11.96
C LEU A 164 23.84 -1.98 -12.50
N ARG A 165 23.26 -3.06 -13.03
CA ARG A 165 24.00 -4.22 -13.57
C ARG A 165 24.65 -3.96 -14.91
N GLU A 166 24.07 -3.13 -15.76
CA GLU A 166 24.65 -2.79 -17.07
C GLU A 166 25.94 -1.95 -16.98
N LYS A 167 26.31 -1.49 -15.77
CA LYS A 167 27.52 -0.68 -15.52
C LYS A 167 28.70 -1.50 -14.96
N GLU A 168 28.52 -2.80 -14.72
CA GLU A 168 29.57 -3.76 -14.33
C GLU A 168 30.07 -4.56 -15.53
#